data_AF-A0A1B7WD10-F1
#
_entry.id   AF-A0A1B7WD10-F1
#
_cell.length_a   1.000
_cell.length_b   1.000
_cell.length_c   1.000
_cell.angle_alpha   90.00
_cell.angle_beta   90.00
_cell.angle_gamma   90.00
#
_symmetry.space_group_name_H-M   'P 1'
#
loop_
_entity.id
_entity.type
_entity.pdbx_description
1 polymer ?
#
loop_
_entity_poly.entity_id
_entity_poly.type
_entity_poly.pdbx_seq_one_letter_code
_entity_poly.pdbx_strand_id
1 'polypeptide(L)' 'VRLVLNKWEKEGIEGLHELPGRGRKPKLMEADIEYLEKCLKEEARTYNSKQLAEKLDKERGIKVSTNTVRRGLKKKG' A
#
# COMPACT_ATOMS: atom_id res chain seq x y z
N VAL A 1 7.60 -8.59 -25.95
CA VAL A 1 6.87 -8.18 -27.17
C VAL A 1 6.07 -9.34 -27.78
N ARG A 2 6.65 -10.51 -28.08
CA ARG A 2 5.93 -11.65 -28.71
C ARG A 2 4.79 -12.29 -27.91
N LEU A 3 4.82 -12.26 -26.57
CA LEU A 3 3.80 -12.91 -25.74
C LEU A 3 2.38 -12.33 -25.93
N VAL A 4 2.28 -11.03 -26.17
CA VAL A 4 0.98 -10.36 -26.34
C VAL A 4 0.39 -10.67 -27.71
N LEU A 5 1.22 -10.68 -28.76
CA LEU A 5 0.80 -11.02 -30.12
C LEU A 5 0.36 -12.48 -30.23
N ASN A 6 1.11 -13.41 -29.63
CA ASN A 6 0.74 -14.83 -29.62
C ASN A 6 -0.54 -15.11 -28.82
N LYS A 7 -0.85 -14.30 -27.80
CA LYS A 7 -2.12 -14.38 -27.08
C LYS A 7 -3.28 -13.87 -27.93
N TRP A 8 -3.09 -12.72 -28.57
CA TRP A 8 -4.10 -12.16 -29.49
C TRP A 8 -4.41 -13.09 -30.65
N GLU A 9 -3.39 -13.74 -31.23
CA GLU A 9 -3.57 -14.71 -32.32
C GLU A 9 -4.41 -15.93 -31.90
N LYS A 10 -4.36 -16.33 -30.61
CA LYS A 10 -5.06 -17.51 -30.08
C LYS A 10 -6.42 -17.21 -29.47
N GLU A 11 -6.51 -16.10 -28.74
CA GLU A 11 -7.64 -15.75 -27.87
C GLU A 11 -8.41 -14.52 -28.41
N GLY A 12 -7.98 -13.95 -29.55
CA GLY A 12 -8.58 -12.75 -30.12
C GLY A 12 -8.43 -11.53 -29.21
N ILE A 13 -9.41 -10.62 -29.27
CA ILE A 13 -9.42 -9.39 -28.46
C ILE A 13 -9.33 -9.73 -26.96
N GLU A 14 -9.93 -10.84 -26.51
CA GLU A 14 -9.90 -11.29 -25.11
C GLU A 14 -8.47 -11.49 -24.58
N GLY A 15 -7.55 -11.99 -25.42
CA GLY A 15 -6.14 -12.18 -25.08
C GLY A 15 -5.35 -10.87 -24.86
N LEU A 16 -5.91 -9.73 -25.25
CA LEU A 16 -5.38 -8.40 -24.99
C LEU A 16 -5.86 -7.80 -23.66
N HIS A 17 -6.88 -8.39 -23.02
CA HIS A 17 -7.37 -7.88 -21.74
C HIS A 17 -6.29 -8.00 -20.67
N GLU A 18 -6.06 -6.90 -19.94
CA GLU A 18 -5.16 -6.94 -18.81
C GLU A 18 -5.78 -7.77 -17.68
N LEU A 19 -4.97 -8.66 -17.11
CA LEU A 19 -5.35 -9.36 -15.88
C LEU A 19 -5.64 -8.32 -14.78
N PRO A 20 -6.64 -8.55 -13.93
CA PRO A 20 -6.96 -7.62 -12.85
C PRO A 20 -5.75 -7.42 -11.92
N GLY A 21 -5.16 -6.22 -12.00
CA GLY A 21 -4.22 -5.65 -11.03
C GLY A 21 -2.77 -6.16 -11.11
N ARG A 22 -1.91 -5.48 -11.88
CA ARG A 22 -0.43 -5.63 -11.80
C ARG A 22 0.20 -5.00 -10.54
N GLY A 23 -0.59 -4.28 -9.74
CA GLY A 23 -0.12 -3.58 -8.55
C GLY A 23 0.05 -4.50 -7.35
N ARG A 24 1.16 -4.33 -6.60
CA ARG A 24 1.31 -4.97 -5.28
C ARG A 24 0.19 -4.48 -4.37
N LYS A 25 -0.54 -5.41 -3.74
CA LYS A 25 -1.58 -5.06 -2.76
C LYS A 25 -0.99 -4.20 -1.64
N PRO A 26 -1.72 -3.16 -1.18
CA PRO A 26 -1.26 -2.31 -0.09
C PRO A 26 -1.04 -3.14 1.17
N LYS A 27 0.04 -2.86 1.89
CA LYS A 27 0.36 -3.50 3.18
C LYS A 27 -0.43 -2.94 4.35
N LEU A 28 -0.82 -1.68 4.26
CA LEU A 28 -1.60 -0.98 5.28
C LEU A 28 -3.07 -1.08 4.89
N MET A 29 -3.89 -1.55 5.83
CA MET A 29 -5.34 -1.46 5.73
C MET A 29 -5.81 -0.08 6.20
N GLU A 30 -7.07 0.22 5.93
CA GLU A 30 -7.66 1.51 6.31
C GLU A 30 -7.66 1.73 7.82
N ALA A 31 -7.91 0.67 8.59
CA ALA A 31 -7.83 0.67 10.05
C ALA A 31 -6.41 1.01 10.58
N ASP A 32 -5.37 0.63 9.86
CA ASP A 32 -3.99 0.93 10.27
C ASP A 32 -3.65 2.41 10.05
N ILE A 33 -4.21 3.00 8.99
CA ILE A 33 -4.07 4.43 8.69
C ILE A 33 -4.86 5.25 9.72
N GLU A 34 -6.07 4.82 10.07
CA GLU A 34 -6.89 5.41 11.15
C GLU A 34 -6.17 5.39 12.50
N TYR A 35 -5.54 4.27 12.82
CA TYR A 35 -4.74 4.15 14.03
C TYR A 35 -3.56 5.14 14.03
N LEU A 36 -2.85 5.29 12.91
CA LEU A 36 -1.78 6.28 12.78
C LEU A 36 -2.27 7.72 12.99
N GLU A 37 -3.43 8.07 12.44
CA GLU A 37 -4.03 9.40 12.64
C GLU A 37 -4.41 9.63 14.10
N LYS A 38 -4.98 8.62 14.75
CA LYS A 38 -5.30 8.67 16.18
C LYS A 38 -4.05 8.90 17.01
N CYS A 39 -2.96 8.17 16.74
CA CYS A 39 -1.67 8.41 17.39
C CYS A 39 -1.14 9.83 17.19
N LEU A 40 -1.29 10.39 15.99
CA LEU A 40 -0.85 11.76 15.69
C LEU A 40 -1.73 12.83 16.35
N LYS A 41 -3.00 12.54 16.62
CA LYS A 41 -3.95 13.46 17.28
C LYS A 41 -3.84 13.43 18.80
N GLU A 42 -3.72 12.25 19.39
CA GLU A 42 -3.72 12.06 20.85
C GLU A 42 -2.39 12.44 21.49
N GLU A 43 -1.29 12.29 20.75
CA GLU A 43 0.04 12.53 21.29
C GLU A 43 0.61 13.83 20.74
N ALA A 44 0.81 14.81 21.63
CA ALA A 44 1.35 16.13 21.30
C ALA A 44 2.82 16.13 20.82
N ARG A 45 3.41 14.95 20.59
CA ARG A 45 4.79 14.80 20.13
C ARG A 45 4.83 14.67 18.61
N THR A 46 5.72 15.42 17.98
CA THR A 46 6.01 15.26 16.56
C THR A 46 6.67 13.91 16.32
N TYR A 47 5.91 12.98 15.75
CA TYR A 47 6.41 11.66 15.38
C TYR A 47 7.15 11.69 14.04
N ASN A 48 8.36 11.14 14.01
CA ASN A 48 9.06 10.83 12.77
C ASN A 48 8.44 9.57 12.13
N SER A 49 8.42 9.49 10.79
CA SER A 49 7.96 8.32 10.04
C SER A 49 8.65 7.01 10.44
N LYS A 50 9.90 7.05 10.93
CA LYS A 50 10.59 5.85 11.46
C LYS A 50 9.95 5.36 12.77
N GLN A 51 9.64 6.27 13.68
CA GLN A 51 9.02 5.95 14.96
C GLN A 51 7.61 5.40 14.77
N LEU A 52 6.84 5.96 13.82
CA LEU A 52 5.52 5.43 13.47
C LEU A 52 5.59 4.01 12.89
N ALA A 53 6.57 3.72 12.05
CA ALA A 53 6.77 2.39 11.49
C ALA A 53 7.13 1.36 12.57
N GLU A 54 8.02 1.72 13.51
CA GLU A 54 8.36 0.87 14.65
C GLU A 54 7.17 0.66 15.59
N LYS A 55 6.34 1.69 15.80
CA LYS A 55 5.12 1.58 16.62
C LYS A 55 4.08 0.65 15.98
N LEU A 56 3.88 0.76 14.67
CA LEU A 56 3.03 -0.16 13.90
C LEU A 56 3.51 -1.62 13.98
N ASP A 57 4.82 -1.83 13.93
CA ASP A 57 5.40 -3.17 14.06
C ASP A 57 5.17 -3.73 15.48
N LYS A 58 5.35 -2.90 16.52
CA LYS A 58 5.14 -3.32 17.91
C LYS A 58 3.68 -3.56 18.28
N GLU A 59 2.78 -2.66 17.87
CA GLU A 59 1.38 -2.70 18.31
C GLU A 59 0.48 -3.53 17.40
N ARG A 60 0.81 -3.62 16.10
CA ARG A 60 0.00 -4.38 15.12
C ARG A 60 0.76 -5.49 14.40
N GLY A 61 2.07 -5.65 14.63
CA GLY A 61 2.88 -6.66 13.94
C GLY A 61 3.09 -6.37 12.45
N ILE A 62 2.85 -5.12 12.02
CA ILE A 62 2.88 -4.77 10.60
C ILE A 62 4.22 -4.15 10.23
N LYS A 63 5.08 -4.96 9.61
CA LYS A 63 6.39 -4.52 9.12
C LYS A 63 6.28 -3.74 7.81
N VAL A 64 6.31 -2.41 7.92
CA VAL A 64 6.22 -1.45 6.81
C VAL A 64 7.42 -0.53 6.73
N SER A 65 7.70 -0.04 5.52
CA SER A 65 8.75 0.95 5.31
C SER A 65 8.27 2.35 5.72
N THR A 66 9.18 3.24 6.06
CA THR A 66 8.86 4.65 6.35
C THR A 66 8.15 5.35 5.19
N ASN A 67 8.50 5.00 3.95
CA ASN A 67 7.83 5.50 2.74
C ASN A 67 6.39 5.00 2.64
N THR A 68 6.12 3.76 3.06
CA THR A 68 4.76 3.19 3.09
C THR A 68 3.87 3.95 4.08
N VAL A 69 4.40 4.27 5.26
CA VAL A 69 3.70 5.07 6.28
C VAL A 69 3.36 6.46 5.73
N ARG A 70 4.33 7.17 5.12
CA ARG A 70 4.07 8.50 4.53
C ARG A 70 3.04 8.45 3.41
N ARG A 71 3.11 7.46 2.51
CA ARG A 71 2.12 7.30 1.43
C ARG A 71 0.73 6.98 1.97
N GLY A 72 0.64 6.19 3.04
CA GLY A 72 -0.62 5.89 3.71
C GLY A 72 -1.29 7.14 4.28
N LEU A 73 -0.53 7.93 5.06
CA LEU A 73 -1.00 9.20 5.63
C LEU A 73 -1.38 10.23 4.55
N LYS A 74 -0.56 10.37 3.49
CA LYS A 74 -0.85 11.27 2.36
C LYS A 74 -2.09 10.85 1.54
N LYS A 75 -2.50 9.58 1.57
CA LYS A 75 -3.68 9.16 0.82
C LYS A 75 -4.97 9.63 1.48
N LYS A 76 -4.94 9.87 2.80
CA LYS A 76 -6.11 10.20 3.63
C LYS A 76 -6.27 11.70 3.89
N GLY A 77 -5.19 12.48 3.78
CA GLY A 77 -5.20 13.96 3.79
C GLY A 77 -4.73 14.54 2.47
#